data_AF-A0A1C9WRE9-F1
#
_entry.id   AF-A0A1C9WRE9-F1
#
_cell.length_a   1.000
_cell.length_b   1.000
_cell.length_c   1.000
_cell.angle_alpha   90.00
_cell.angle_beta   90.00
_cell.angle_gamma   90.00
#
_symmetry.space_group_name_H-M   'P 1'
#
loop_
_entity.id
_entity.type
_entity.pdbx_description
1 polymer ?
#
loop_
_entity_poly.entity_id
_entity_poly.type
_entity_poly.pdbx_seq_one_letter_code
_entity_poly.pdbx_strand_id
1 'polypeptide(L)'
;MQTFLPFPDFQQSAAVLDRERLGKQRVEALQILRALVIPEYGWQSHPAIRMWMGYVPALTLYGLTVVNEWTARGGEDTTREKIMEFAPQAAHPDYAAKIPMPPWLGAPELHLSHRSRLIAKDPRFYTPLFPDTELDLEYVWPEPKLELLPEDPSGDRMWVLRQPLGDTEPEKLETVSLPLVGKAKAAAAGDEEYQFIYADSGSRRPKVRKLPPKQLIKKPTRKRQQQEEAFNTLPGNSTVAIPFDGGATFAVGKVLGRPITVEGRFARNFKVDEILNRSDFDYPALLQDPRVFFPIPAR
;
A
#
# COMPACT_ATOMS: atom_id res chain seq x y z
N MET A 1 10.02 1.08 -7.52
CA MET A 1 9.00 2.02 -7.02
C MET A 1 9.44 3.42 -7.39
N GLN A 2 8.81 4.00 -8.40
CA GLN A 2 9.06 5.39 -8.80
C GLN A 2 7.82 5.93 -9.53
N THR A 3 7.75 7.25 -9.71
CA THR A 3 6.78 7.88 -10.63
C THR A 3 7.47 8.32 -11.91
N PHE A 4 6.74 8.37 -13.03
CA PHE A 4 7.23 8.92 -14.30
C PHE A 4 6.50 10.22 -14.62
N LEU A 5 7.22 11.34 -14.58
CA LEU A 5 6.69 12.68 -14.83
C LEU A 5 7.49 13.38 -15.93
N PRO A 6 7.50 12.87 -17.18
CA PRO A 6 8.17 13.55 -18.29
C PRO A 6 7.52 14.90 -18.66
N PHE A 7 6.33 15.21 -18.14
CA PHE A 7 5.63 16.47 -18.37
C PHE A 7 5.06 17.04 -17.07
N PRO A 8 4.77 18.36 -17.03
CA PRO A 8 4.12 19.00 -15.88
C PRO A 8 2.64 18.62 -15.73
N ASP A 9 2.09 17.92 -16.71
CA ASP A 9 0.73 17.41 -16.72
C ASP A 9 0.71 15.89 -16.52
N PHE A 10 -0.16 15.39 -15.63
CA PHE A 10 -0.25 13.97 -15.32
C PHE A 10 -0.81 13.14 -16.47
N GLN A 11 -1.77 13.69 -17.21
CA GLN A 11 -2.39 12.97 -18.34
C GLN A 11 -1.40 12.85 -19.49
N GLN A 12 -0.70 13.94 -19.83
CA GLN A 12 0.38 13.93 -20.82
C GLN A 12 1.50 12.98 -20.40
N SER A 13 1.88 12.99 -19.11
CA SER A 13 2.88 12.07 -18.56
C SER A 13 2.48 10.60 -18.70
N ALA A 14 1.22 10.25 -18.41
CA ALA A 14 0.72 8.89 -18.58
C ALA A 14 0.61 8.49 -20.06
N ALA A 15 0.14 9.40 -20.91
CA ALA A 15 -0.12 9.17 -22.33
C ALA A 15 1.17 8.79 -23.11
N VAL A 16 2.32 9.28 -22.71
CA VAL A 16 3.60 8.96 -23.38
C VAL A 16 4.27 7.68 -22.88
N LEU A 17 3.74 7.02 -21.85
CA LEU A 17 4.34 5.78 -21.36
C LEU A 17 4.05 4.61 -22.29
N ASP A 18 5.02 3.73 -22.47
CA ASP A 18 4.77 2.43 -23.08
C ASP A 18 3.86 1.58 -22.17
N ARG A 19 3.30 0.51 -22.72
CA ARG A 19 2.33 -0.34 -22.01
C ARG A 19 2.91 -0.96 -20.73
N GLU A 20 4.17 -1.38 -20.71
CA GLU A 20 4.78 -2.02 -19.55
C GLU A 20 4.93 -1.03 -18.40
N ARG A 21 5.50 0.16 -18.68
CA ARG A 21 5.71 1.18 -17.65
C ARG A 21 4.39 1.78 -17.18
N LEU A 22 3.43 2.02 -18.07
CA LEU A 22 2.10 2.49 -17.70
C LEU A 22 1.39 1.49 -16.76
N GLY A 23 1.42 0.19 -17.09
CA GLY A 23 0.84 -0.84 -16.25
C GLY A 23 1.46 -0.88 -14.84
N LYS A 24 2.78 -0.75 -14.75
CA LYS A 24 3.51 -0.68 -13.47
C LYS A 24 3.21 0.57 -12.66
N GLN A 25 3.01 1.72 -13.31
CA GLN A 25 2.79 2.99 -12.62
C GLN A 25 1.54 2.99 -11.72
N ARG A 26 0.50 2.24 -12.08
CA ARG A 26 -0.69 2.09 -11.21
C ARG A 26 -0.34 1.45 -9.86
N VAL A 27 0.44 0.37 -9.91
CA VAL A 27 0.88 -0.37 -8.71
C VAL A 27 1.89 0.45 -7.93
N GLU A 28 2.86 1.07 -8.60
CA GLU A 28 3.88 1.90 -7.92
C GLU A 28 3.27 3.13 -7.26
N ALA A 29 2.28 3.79 -7.88
CA ALA A 29 1.55 4.91 -7.26
C ALA A 29 0.82 4.47 -5.98
N LEU A 30 0.11 3.33 -6.02
CA LEU A 30 -0.55 2.77 -4.85
C LEU A 30 0.46 2.42 -3.74
N GLN A 31 1.63 1.88 -4.09
CA GLN A 31 2.67 1.57 -3.10
C GLN A 31 3.26 2.83 -2.45
N ILE A 32 3.46 3.91 -3.22
CA ILE A 32 3.91 5.19 -2.66
C ILE A 32 2.84 5.76 -1.73
N LEU A 33 1.56 5.75 -2.13
CA LEU A 33 0.44 6.18 -1.26
C LEU A 33 0.43 5.43 0.06
N ARG A 34 0.57 4.10 0.01
CA ARG A 34 0.68 3.25 1.21
C ARG A 34 1.89 3.64 2.06
N ALA A 35 3.07 3.86 1.46
CA ALA A 35 4.27 4.25 2.21
C ALA A 35 4.15 5.62 2.88
N LEU A 36 3.39 6.55 2.30
CA LEU A 36 3.15 7.88 2.85
C LEU A 36 2.17 7.89 4.03
N VAL A 37 1.27 6.90 4.10
CA VAL A 37 0.10 6.93 5.02
C VAL A 37 0.11 5.80 6.03
N ILE A 38 0.64 4.62 5.68
CA ILE A 38 0.61 3.44 6.53
C ILE A 38 1.93 3.34 7.30
N PRO A 39 1.88 3.31 8.65
CA PRO A 39 3.07 3.18 9.47
C PRO A 39 3.89 1.95 9.09
N GLU A 40 5.20 2.15 9.00
CA GLU A 40 6.18 1.12 8.69
C GLU A 40 6.02 0.39 7.33
N TYR A 41 5.19 0.90 6.42
CA TYR A 41 4.99 0.30 5.10
C TYR A 41 6.13 0.67 4.15
N GLY A 42 6.75 -0.34 3.54
CA GLY A 42 7.76 -0.16 2.50
C GLY A 42 9.03 0.55 2.97
N TRP A 43 9.78 1.11 2.03
CA TRP A 43 11.02 1.87 2.31
C TRP A 43 10.72 3.37 2.30
N GLN A 44 10.28 3.90 3.44
CA GLN A 44 9.80 5.29 3.56
C GLN A 44 10.85 6.36 3.26
N SER A 45 12.14 6.04 3.36
CA SER A 45 13.22 6.97 3.00
C SER A 45 13.61 6.92 1.52
N HIS A 46 12.87 6.19 0.67
CA HIS A 46 13.11 6.18 -0.77
C HIS A 46 12.86 7.59 -1.36
N PRO A 47 13.74 8.11 -2.24
CA PRO A 47 13.63 9.46 -2.78
C PRO A 47 12.27 9.79 -3.42
N ALA A 48 11.72 8.87 -4.23
CA ALA A 48 10.39 9.06 -4.80
C ALA A 48 9.28 9.16 -3.74
N ILE A 49 9.38 8.44 -2.61
CA ILE A 49 8.40 8.56 -1.52
C ILE A 49 8.56 9.93 -0.84
N ARG A 50 9.79 10.30 -0.50
CA ARG A 50 10.12 11.60 0.10
C ARG A 50 9.59 12.76 -0.74
N MET A 51 9.79 12.74 -2.06
CA MET A 51 9.32 13.77 -2.98
C MET A 51 7.80 14.05 -2.88
N TRP A 52 7.00 13.02 -2.58
CA TRP A 52 5.54 13.11 -2.48
C TRP A 52 5.02 13.40 -1.06
N MET A 53 5.88 13.51 -0.04
CA MET A 53 5.45 13.84 1.33
C MET A 53 4.71 15.19 1.37
N GLY A 54 3.51 15.18 1.96
CA GLY A 54 2.61 16.34 2.03
C GLY A 54 1.66 16.49 0.83
N TYR A 55 1.73 15.59 -0.16
CA TYR A 55 0.94 15.69 -1.40
C TYR A 55 0.14 14.42 -1.71
N VAL A 56 -0.37 13.72 -0.69
CA VAL A 56 -1.20 12.51 -0.85
C VAL A 56 -2.37 12.71 -1.84
N PRO A 57 -3.15 13.81 -1.79
CA PRO A 57 -4.22 14.03 -2.78
C PRO A 57 -3.71 14.19 -4.22
N ALA A 58 -2.57 14.86 -4.43
CA ALA A 58 -2.00 15.04 -5.76
C ALA A 58 -1.45 13.72 -6.32
N LEU A 59 -0.79 12.90 -5.49
CA LEU A 59 -0.36 11.56 -5.89
C LEU A 59 -1.56 10.64 -6.18
N THR A 60 -2.66 10.79 -5.43
CA THR A 60 -3.91 10.07 -5.70
C THR A 60 -4.46 10.46 -7.08
N LEU A 61 -4.49 11.75 -7.40
CA LEU A 61 -4.88 12.24 -8.73
C LEU A 61 -3.98 11.70 -9.84
N TYR A 62 -2.65 11.69 -9.62
CA TYR A 62 -1.70 11.06 -10.55
C TYR A 62 -2.03 9.58 -10.77
N GLY A 63 -2.21 8.81 -9.69
CA GLY A 63 -2.55 7.39 -9.75
C GLY A 63 -3.84 7.13 -10.52
N LEU A 64 -4.91 7.88 -10.24
CA LEU A 64 -6.18 7.78 -10.95
C LEU A 64 -6.04 8.14 -12.44
N THR A 65 -5.20 9.12 -12.78
CA THR A 65 -4.91 9.50 -14.16
C THR A 65 -4.19 8.38 -14.92
N VAL A 66 -3.20 7.76 -14.30
CA VAL A 66 -2.51 6.58 -14.85
C VAL A 66 -3.48 5.41 -15.04
N VAL A 67 -4.38 5.19 -14.08
CA VAL A 67 -5.43 4.16 -14.19
C VAL A 67 -6.40 4.46 -15.35
N ASN A 68 -6.84 5.72 -15.51
CA ASN A 68 -7.68 6.14 -16.63
C ASN A 68 -7.00 5.80 -17.97
N GLU A 69 -5.73 6.19 -18.14
CA GLU A 69 -4.99 5.93 -19.38
C GLU A 69 -4.79 4.43 -19.64
N TRP A 70 -4.47 3.65 -18.60
CA TRP A 70 -4.32 2.21 -18.70
C TRP A 70 -5.61 1.50 -19.14
N THR A 71 -6.73 1.86 -18.52
CA THR A 71 -8.03 1.27 -18.82
C THR A 71 -8.54 1.69 -20.19
N ALA A 72 -8.32 2.95 -20.59
CA ALA A 72 -8.62 3.43 -21.95
C ALA A 72 -7.87 2.64 -23.03
N ARG A 73 -6.68 2.10 -22.72
CA ARG A 73 -5.90 1.20 -23.61
C ARG A 73 -6.29 -0.29 -23.48
N GLY A 74 -7.46 -0.59 -22.92
CA GLY A 74 -7.97 -1.96 -22.75
C GLY A 74 -7.21 -2.78 -21.72
N GLY A 75 -6.59 -2.12 -20.72
CA GLY A 75 -5.94 -2.80 -19.61
C GLY A 75 -6.90 -3.05 -18.45
N GLU A 76 -6.84 -4.23 -17.83
CA GLU A 76 -7.59 -4.55 -16.62
C GLU A 76 -6.97 -3.88 -15.39
N ASP A 77 -7.79 -3.35 -14.49
CA ASP A 77 -7.34 -2.65 -13.29
C ASP A 77 -8.00 -3.18 -12.01
N THR A 78 -7.20 -3.25 -10.95
CA THR A 78 -7.58 -3.63 -9.59
C THR A 78 -7.08 -2.62 -8.55
N THR A 79 -6.57 -1.48 -9.01
CA THR A 79 -5.90 -0.48 -8.15
C THR A 79 -6.73 0.77 -7.92
N ARG A 80 -7.67 1.12 -8.82
CA ARG A 80 -8.52 2.32 -8.72
C ARG A 80 -9.13 2.51 -7.34
N GLU A 81 -9.89 1.52 -6.88
CA GLU A 81 -10.63 1.61 -5.62
C GLU A 81 -9.68 1.79 -4.44
N LYS A 82 -8.59 1.01 -4.43
CA LYS A 82 -7.52 1.12 -3.42
C LYS A 82 -6.84 2.50 -3.44
N ILE A 83 -6.60 3.08 -4.62
CA ILE A 83 -5.99 4.42 -4.76
C ILE A 83 -6.97 5.49 -4.26
N MET A 84 -8.25 5.37 -4.60
CA MET A 84 -9.28 6.37 -4.27
C MET A 84 -9.47 6.54 -2.75
N GLU A 85 -9.27 5.49 -1.95
CA GLU A 85 -9.37 5.55 -0.48
C GLU A 85 -8.43 6.58 0.18
N PHE A 86 -7.29 6.90 -0.45
CA PHE A 86 -6.31 7.83 0.11
C PHE A 86 -6.74 9.29 0.01
N ALA A 87 -7.54 9.63 -1.01
CA ALA A 87 -8.12 10.96 -1.18
C ALA A 87 -9.34 10.87 -2.11
N PRO A 88 -10.53 10.48 -1.60
CA PRO A 88 -11.73 10.31 -2.42
C PRO A 88 -12.09 11.56 -3.22
N GLN A 89 -11.82 12.74 -2.67
CA GLN A 89 -12.01 14.03 -3.33
C GLN A 89 -11.20 14.18 -4.63
N ALA A 90 -10.10 13.46 -4.81
CA ALA A 90 -9.32 13.48 -6.05
C ALA A 90 -10.01 12.81 -7.23
N ALA A 91 -11.05 11.99 -6.98
CA ALA A 91 -11.86 11.39 -8.02
C ALA A 91 -12.98 12.31 -8.54
N HIS A 92 -13.29 13.40 -7.82
CA HIS A 92 -14.34 14.34 -8.21
C HIS A 92 -13.78 15.54 -8.99
N PRO A 93 -14.23 15.83 -10.23
CA PRO A 93 -13.64 16.87 -11.09
C PRO A 93 -13.52 18.25 -10.43
N ASP A 94 -14.59 18.70 -9.76
CA ASP A 94 -14.62 20.02 -9.09
C ASP A 94 -13.63 20.16 -7.93
N TYR A 95 -13.21 19.04 -7.33
CA TYR A 95 -12.24 19.02 -6.25
C TYR A 95 -10.84 18.75 -6.75
N ALA A 96 -10.67 17.93 -7.80
CA ALA A 96 -9.38 17.67 -8.44
C ALA A 96 -8.67 18.97 -8.86
N ALA A 97 -9.42 19.94 -9.41
CA ALA A 97 -8.89 21.24 -9.80
C ALA A 97 -8.41 22.12 -8.62
N LYS A 98 -8.84 21.82 -7.39
CA LYS A 98 -8.49 22.56 -6.17
C LYS A 98 -7.37 21.91 -5.37
N ILE A 99 -6.90 20.73 -5.78
CA ILE A 99 -5.82 20.02 -5.09
C ILE A 99 -4.53 20.85 -5.20
N PRO A 100 -3.88 21.19 -4.07
CA PRO A 100 -2.57 21.83 -4.10
C PRO A 100 -1.54 20.91 -4.78
N MET A 101 -0.96 21.38 -5.88
CA MET A 101 0.07 20.65 -6.60
C MET A 101 1.45 20.83 -5.95
N PRO A 102 2.32 19.81 -6.01
CA PRO A 102 3.70 19.96 -5.58
C PRO A 102 4.41 21.08 -6.36
N PRO A 103 5.21 21.96 -5.72
CA PRO A 103 5.85 23.10 -6.37
C PRO A 103 6.92 22.68 -7.40
N TRP A 104 7.40 21.44 -7.31
CA TRP A 104 8.32 20.86 -8.28
C TRP A 104 7.62 20.37 -9.55
N LEU A 105 6.29 20.24 -9.56
CA LEU A 105 5.53 19.90 -10.77
C LEU A 105 5.50 21.15 -11.67
N GLY A 106 6.22 21.10 -12.79
CA GLY A 106 6.53 22.28 -13.58
C GLY A 106 8.03 22.59 -13.67
N ALA A 107 8.84 22.04 -12.78
CA ALA A 107 10.28 22.27 -12.76
C ALA A 107 10.95 21.56 -13.96
N PRO A 108 11.60 22.29 -14.89
CA PRO A 108 12.13 21.69 -16.12
C PRO A 108 13.12 20.55 -15.88
N GLU A 109 13.99 20.67 -14.88
CA GLU A 109 15.02 19.69 -14.52
C GLU A 109 14.43 18.35 -14.06
N LEU A 110 13.29 18.39 -13.35
CA LEU A 110 12.55 17.19 -12.98
C LEU A 110 12.10 16.46 -14.24
N HIS A 111 11.38 17.17 -15.11
CA HIS A 111 10.82 16.59 -16.32
C HIS A 111 11.89 16.05 -17.28
N LEU A 112 12.99 16.80 -17.45
CA LEU A 112 14.13 16.38 -18.27
C LEU A 112 14.80 15.12 -17.73
N SER A 113 15.06 15.03 -16.42
CA SER A 113 15.66 13.81 -15.84
C SER A 113 14.76 12.58 -16.02
N HIS A 114 13.43 12.73 -15.89
CA HIS A 114 12.49 11.63 -16.12
C HIS A 114 12.44 11.21 -17.60
N ARG A 115 12.46 12.16 -18.55
CA ARG A 115 12.56 11.85 -20.00
C ARG A 115 13.85 11.10 -20.31
N SER A 116 14.99 11.60 -19.81
CA SER A 116 16.31 10.99 -20.01
C SER A 116 16.34 9.54 -19.51
N ARG A 117 15.74 9.30 -18.33
CA ARG A 117 15.66 7.97 -17.76
C ARG A 117 14.67 7.06 -18.48
N LEU A 118 13.59 7.58 -19.05
CA LEU A 118 12.71 6.80 -19.93
C LEU A 118 13.45 6.37 -21.21
N ILE A 119 14.22 7.27 -21.83
CA ILE A 119 15.08 6.93 -22.99
C ILE A 119 16.06 5.82 -22.63
N ALA A 120 16.78 5.92 -21.50
CA ALA A 120 17.69 4.87 -21.06
C ALA A 120 17.00 3.51 -20.82
N LYS A 121 15.69 3.52 -20.52
CA LYS A 121 14.92 2.30 -20.26
C LYS A 121 14.42 1.64 -21.56
N ASP A 122 14.04 2.41 -22.58
CA ASP A 122 13.75 1.91 -23.93
C ASP A 122 14.03 2.99 -24.99
N PRO A 123 15.26 3.04 -25.54
CA PRO A 123 15.65 4.09 -26.48
C PRO A 123 14.79 4.12 -27.74
N ARG A 124 14.38 2.95 -28.25
CA ARG A 124 13.61 2.87 -29.49
C ARG A 124 12.22 3.48 -29.35
N PHE A 125 11.60 3.30 -28.18
CA PHE A 125 10.27 3.84 -27.92
C PHE A 125 10.34 5.34 -27.59
N TYR A 126 11.29 5.76 -26.77
CA TYR A 126 11.28 7.10 -26.16
C TYR A 126 12.11 8.16 -26.88
N THR A 127 13.17 7.81 -27.61
CA THR A 127 13.95 8.80 -28.38
C THR A 127 13.09 9.58 -29.38
N PRO A 128 12.16 8.97 -30.14
CA PRO A 128 11.28 9.71 -31.03
C PRO A 128 10.30 10.66 -30.30
N LEU A 129 9.95 10.35 -29.05
CA LEU A 129 9.03 11.16 -28.24
C LEU A 129 9.74 12.34 -27.57
N PHE A 130 11.05 12.25 -27.35
CA PHE A 130 11.86 13.20 -26.61
C PHE A 130 13.17 13.55 -27.36
N PRO A 131 13.10 14.04 -28.61
CA PRO A 131 14.29 14.20 -29.46
C PRO A 131 15.34 15.15 -28.90
N ASP A 132 14.93 16.17 -28.14
CA ASP A 132 15.81 17.21 -27.60
C ASP A 132 16.27 16.95 -26.16
N THR A 133 16.02 15.75 -25.63
CA THR A 133 16.38 15.42 -24.24
C THR A 133 17.81 14.93 -24.14
N GLU A 134 18.61 15.59 -23.30
CA GLU A 134 19.95 15.14 -22.93
C GLU A 134 19.91 13.73 -22.29
N LEU A 135 20.82 12.87 -22.73
CA LEU A 135 20.91 11.49 -22.27
C LEU A 135 21.68 11.38 -20.94
N ASP A 136 21.48 10.27 -20.24
CA ASP A 136 22.23 9.90 -19.04
C ASP A 136 22.15 10.86 -17.84
N LEU A 137 21.15 11.77 -17.81
CA LEU A 137 20.88 12.64 -16.65
C LEU A 137 20.42 11.86 -15.43
N GLU A 138 21.02 12.02 -14.26
CA GLU A 138 20.53 11.39 -13.02
C GLU A 138 19.09 11.82 -12.68
N TYR A 139 18.33 10.95 -12.02
CA TYR A 139 16.99 11.33 -11.56
C TYR A 139 17.07 12.50 -10.60
N VAL A 140 16.29 13.54 -10.86
CA VAL A 140 16.04 14.59 -9.89
C VAL A 140 14.87 14.15 -9.00
N TRP A 141 15.12 14.00 -7.70
CA TRP A 141 14.10 13.76 -6.70
C TRP A 141 14.08 14.94 -5.72
N PRO A 142 13.13 15.87 -5.83
CA PRO A 142 12.96 16.97 -4.89
C PRO A 142 12.83 16.48 -3.45
N GLU A 143 13.56 17.10 -2.54
CA GLU A 143 13.42 16.84 -1.11
C GLU A 143 12.12 17.43 -0.57
N PRO A 144 11.49 16.80 0.43
CA PRO A 144 10.26 17.28 1.01
C PRO A 144 10.51 18.55 1.84
N LYS A 145 9.50 19.42 1.89
CA LYS A 145 9.52 20.59 2.78
C LYS A 145 9.55 20.19 4.25
N LEU A 146 8.89 19.08 4.58
CA LEU A 146 8.80 18.51 5.92
C LEU A 146 8.90 17.00 5.82
N GLU A 147 9.69 16.37 6.69
CA GLU A 147 9.67 14.91 6.81
C GLU A 147 8.39 14.48 7.53
N LEU A 148 7.51 13.82 6.79
CA LEU A 148 6.22 13.33 7.29
C LEU A 148 6.24 11.80 7.24
N LEU A 149 6.69 11.19 8.34
CA LEU A 149 6.65 9.74 8.51
C LEU A 149 5.32 9.36 9.17
N PRO A 150 4.56 8.40 8.61
CA PRO A 150 3.33 7.96 9.24
C PRO A 150 3.64 7.17 10.51
N GLU A 151 2.94 7.51 11.58
CA GLU A 151 3.02 6.88 12.88
C GLU A 151 1.69 6.23 13.25
N ASP A 152 1.75 5.21 14.10
CA ASP A 152 0.53 4.66 14.68
C ASP A 152 -0.20 5.74 15.50
N PRO A 153 -1.54 5.76 15.49
CA PRO A 153 -2.32 6.77 16.20
C PRO A 153 -1.96 6.83 17.69
N SER A 154 -1.77 8.05 18.17
CA SER A 154 -1.66 8.35 19.60
C SER A 154 -3.06 8.60 20.19
N GLY A 155 -3.29 8.18 21.44
CA GLY A 155 -4.58 8.33 22.11
C GLY A 155 -5.59 7.23 21.81
N ASP A 156 -6.85 7.64 21.63
CA ASP A 156 -8.00 6.75 21.40
C ASP A 156 -7.89 6.04 20.06
N ARG A 157 -7.92 4.72 20.11
CA ARG A 157 -7.66 3.86 18.97
C ARG A 157 -8.56 2.64 18.96
N MET A 158 -8.86 2.18 17.76
CA MET A 158 -9.41 0.87 17.51
C MET A 158 -8.30 -0.04 16.99
N TRP A 159 -8.34 -1.32 17.31
CA TRP A 159 -7.39 -2.29 16.77
C TRP A 159 -8.02 -3.06 15.61
N VAL A 160 -7.24 -3.35 14.59
CA VAL A 160 -7.65 -4.26 13.51
C VAL A 160 -6.90 -5.57 13.68
N LEU A 161 -7.63 -6.70 13.70
CA LEU A 161 -7.05 -8.03 13.78
C LEU A 161 -7.41 -8.86 12.55
N ARG A 162 -6.42 -9.17 11.72
CA ARG A 162 -6.55 -10.09 10.60
C ARG A 162 -6.37 -11.52 11.09
N GLN A 163 -7.44 -12.30 11.14
CA GLN A 163 -7.39 -13.72 11.42
C GLN A 163 -8.17 -14.52 10.37
N PRO A 164 -7.75 -15.75 10.04
CA PRO A 164 -8.52 -16.63 9.18
C PRO A 164 -9.75 -17.14 9.94
N LEU A 165 -10.95 -16.85 9.43
CA LEU A 165 -12.22 -17.17 10.10
C LEU A 165 -12.97 -18.35 9.47
N GLY A 166 -12.51 -18.87 8.33
CA GLY A 166 -13.21 -19.95 7.63
C GLY A 166 -14.66 -19.56 7.31
N ASP A 167 -15.59 -20.46 7.62
CA ASP A 167 -17.03 -20.27 7.38
C ASP A 167 -17.75 -19.65 8.60
N THR A 168 -17.01 -19.04 9.54
CA THR A 168 -17.61 -18.41 10.73
C THR A 168 -18.36 -17.15 10.32
N GLU A 169 -19.65 -17.07 10.64
CA GLU A 169 -20.45 -15.86 10.44
C GLU A 169 -19.98 -14.74 11.39
N PRO A 170 -19.99 -13.47 10.94
CA PRO A 170 -19.54 -12.34 11.74
C PRO A 170 -20.16 -12.26 13.13
N GLU A 171 -21.47 -12.49 13.26
CA GLU A 171 -22.21 -12.36 14.53
C GLU A 171 -21.90 -13.46 15.53
N LYS A 172 -21.40 -14.62 15.07
CA LYS A 172 -21.09 -15.79 15.90
C LYS A 172 -19.65 -15.78 16.40
N LEU A 173 -18.90 -14.70 16.17
CA LEU A 173 -17.51 -14.62 16.57
C LEU A 173 -17.38 -14.34 18.08
N GLU A 174 -17.13 -15.39 18.85
CA GLU A 174 -17.00 -15.32 20.32
C GLU A 174 -15.55 -15.23 20.81
N THR A 175 -14.57 -15.59 19.96
CA THR A 175 -13.16 -15.60 20.35
C THR A 175 -12.25 -15.10 19.24
N VAL A 176 -11.13 -14.52 19.64
CA VAL A 176 -10.14 -13.92 18.72
C VAL A 176 -8.74 -14.36 19.08
N SER A 177 -7.93 -14.66 18.09
CA SER A 177 -6.54 -15.10 18.30
C SER A 177 -5.62 -14.59 17.20
N LEU A 178 -4.35 -14.44 17.54
CA LEU A 178 -3.34 -14.14 16.53
C LEU A 178 -3.03 -15.38 15.68
N PRO A 179 -2.98 -15.27 14.34
CA PRO A 179 -2.60 -16.38 13.48
C PRO A 179 -1.14 -16.80 13.72
N LEU A 180 -0.85 -18.09 13.48
CA LEU A 180 0.49 -18.64 13.66
C LEU A 180 1.48 -18.06 12.66
N VAL A 181 2.70 -17.83 13.14
CA VAL A 181 3.80 -17.40 12.28
C VAL A 181 4.14 -18.50 11.27
N GLY A 182 3.99 -18.19 9.98
CA GLY A 182 4.45 -19.07 8.90
C GLY A 182 3.51 -20.17 8.42
N LYS A 183 2.25 -20.26 8.91
CA LYS A 183 1.23 -21.15 8.31
C LYS A 183 0.08 -20.38 7.66
N ALA A 184 -0.08 -20.71 6.39
CA ALA A 184 -1.17 -20.43 5.46
C ALA A 184 -1.46 -18.96 5.13
N LYS A 185 -0.97 -18.59 3.93
CA LYS A 185 -1.53 -17.60 3.02
C LYS A 185 -3.04 -17.45 3.28
N ALA A 186 -3.48 -16.26 3.71
CA ALA A 186 -4.88 -15.91 3.61
C ALA A 186 -5.31 -16.13 2.15
N ALA A 187 -6.53 -16.63 1.94
CA ALA A 187 -7.15 -16.58 0.62
C ALA A 187 -6.95 -15.16 0.07
N ALA A 188 -6.37 -15.08 -1.12
CA ALA A 188 -5.79 -13.88 -1.66
C ALA A 188 -6.76 -12.69 -1.55
N ALA A 189 -6.49 -11.76 -0.63
CA ALA A 189 -6.53 -10.37 -1.04
C ALA A 189 -5.58 -10.31 -2.23
N GLY A 190 -6.07 -9.89 -3.40
CA GLY A 190 -5.32 -9.82 -4.66
C GLY A 190 -4.17 -8.81 -4.62
N ASP A 191 -3.29 -8.96 -3.65
CA ASP A 191 -2.02 -8.29 -3.52
C ASP A 191 -1.00 -9.27 -4.10
N GLU A 192 -0.68 -9.05 -5.37
CA GLU A 192 0.63 -9.44 -5.88
C GLU A 192 1.66 -8.74 -4.99
N GLU A 193 2.10 -9.43 -3.95
CA GLU A 193 3.22 -9.07 -3.11
C GLU A 193 4.47 -9.12 -4.01
N TYR A 194 4.66 -8.07 -4.82
CA TYR A 194 5.84 -7.84 -5.62
C TYR A 194 6.99 -7.58 -4.65
N GLN A 195 7.70 -8.66 -4.34
CA GLN A 195 8.93 -8.62 -3.58
C GLN A 195 9.93 -7.70 -4.33
N PHE A 196 10.46 -6.69 -3.63
CA PHE A 196 11.43 -5.74 -4.18
C PHE A 196 12.64 -6.49 -4.75
N ILE A 197 12.72 -6.60 -6.08
CA ILE A 197 13.94 -7.03 -6.77
C ILE A 197 14.65 -5.78 -7.22
N TYR A 198 15.74 -5.42 -6.54
CA TYR A 198 16.77 -4.58 -7.14
C TYR A 198 17.26 -5.31 -8.39
N ALA A 199 17.12 -4.69 -9.56
CA ALA A 199 17.70 -5.22 -10.79
C ALA A 199 19.21 -5.07 -10.70
N ASP A 200 19.88 -6.08 -10.16
CA ASP A 200 21.31 -6.28 -10.37
C ASP A 200 21.49 -6.82 -11.81
N SER A 201 22.21 -6.06 -12.63
CA SER A 201 22.54 -6.39 -14.00
C SER A 201 23.65 -7.45 -14.02
N GLY A 202 23.27 -8.71 -13.78
CA GLY A 202 24.19 -9.85 -13.77
C GLY A 202 23.76 -10.98 -14.72
N SER A 203 24.63 -11.32 -15.66
CA SER A 203 24.51 -12.36 -16.71
C SER A 203 23.83 -13.70 -16.31
N ARG A 204 22.96 -14.22 -17.20
CA ARG A 204 22.24 -15.50 -17.03
C ARG A 204 23.17 -16.71 -17.21
N ARG A 205 23.41 -17.47 -16.14
CA ARG A 205 23.84 -18.89 -16.21
C ARG A 205 22.62 -19.83 -16.09
N PRO A 206 22.60 -21.01 -16.75
CA PRO A 206 21.46 -21.92 -16.71
C PRO A 206 21.25 -22.54 -15.32
N LYS A 207 19.98 -22.58 -14.87
CA LYS A 207 19.54 -23.03 -13.54
C LYS A 207 19.51 -24.56 -13.45
N VAL A 208 20.34 -25.14 -12.58
CA VAL A 208 20.20 -26.53 -12.12
C VAL A 208 18.96 -26.65 -11.24
N ARG A 209 18.14 -27.68 -11.48
CA ARG A 209 16.88 -27.95 -10.77
C ARG A 209 17.17 -28.38 -9.33
N LYS A 210 17.12 -27.44 -8.37
CA LYS A 210 17.29 -27.72 -6.93
C LYS A 210 16.01 -28.36 -6.36
N LEU A 211 16.19 -29.37 -5.51
CA LEU A 211 15.13 -29.94 -4.67
C LEU A 211 14.41 -28.83 -3.87
N PRO A 212 13.09 -28.94 -3.63
CA PRO A 212 12.36 -27.94 -2.86
C PRO A 212 12.95 -27.84 -1.45
N PRO A 213 13.32 -26.64 -0.98
CA PRO A 213 13.92 -26.48 0.34
C PRO A 213 12.93 -26.94 1.42
N LYS A 214 13.43 -27.70 2.41
CA LYS A 214 12.68 -28.00 3.63
C LYS A 214 12.19 -26.69 4.23
N GLN A 215 10.87 -26.53 4.40
CA GLN A 215 10.28 -25.35 5.02
C GLN A 215 10.65 -25.35 6.51
N LEU A 216 11.74 -24.66 6.86
CA LEU A 216 12.06 -24.36 8.25
C LEU A 216 10.99 -23.40 8.79
N ILE A 217 10.45 -23.70 9.98
CA ILE A 217 9.57 -22.78 10.70
C ILE A 217 10.39 -21.52 10.98
N LYS A 218 10.09 -20.42 10.25
CA LYS A 218 10.82 -19.15 10.41
C LYS A 218 10.50 -18.58 11.78
N LYS A 219 11.54 -18.19 12.53
CA LYS A 219 11.37 -17.44 13.78
C LYS A 219 10.59 -16.13 13.51
N PRO A 220 9.72 -15.67 14.42
CA PRO A 220 9.00 -14.41 14.26
C PRO A 220 9.97 -13.24 14.09
N THR A 221 9.64 -12.30 13.20
CA THR A 221 10.40 -11.04 13.06
C THR A 221 10.15 -10.14 14.29
N ARG A 222 11.04 -9.18 14.56
CA ARG A 222 10.85 -8.20 15.65
C ARG A 222 9.51 -7.47 15.57
N LYS A 223 9.10 -7.07 14.35
CA LYS A 223 7.79 -6.46 14.09
C LYS A 223 6.62 -7.38 14.43
N ARG A 224 6.77 -8.68 14.16
CA ARG A 224 5.74 -9.66 14.53
C ARG A 224 5.67 -9.85 16.05
N GLN A 225 6.80 -9.88 16.73
CA GLN A 225 6.86 -9.96 18.20
C GLN A 225 6.18 -8.76 18.86
N GLN A 226 6.38 -7.55 18.32
CA GLN A 226 5.69 -6.34 18.79
C GLN A 226 4.17 -6.44 18.64
N GLN A 227 3.66 -6.98 17.53
CA GLN A 227 2.22 -7.23 17.35
C GLN A 227 1.68 -8.27 18.33
N GLU A 228 2.46 -9.33 18.60
CA GLU A 228 2.11 -10.35 19.59
C GLU A 228 2.08 -9.76 21.01
N GLU A 229 3.08 -8.96 21.38
CA GLU A 229 3.12 -8.26 22.65
C GLU A 229 1.96 -7.29 22.81
N ALA A 230 1.65 -6.48 21.78
CA ALA A 230 0.50 -5.57 21.77
C ALA A 230 -0.82 -6.33 21.98
N PHE A 231 -1.02 -7.46 21.31
CA PHE A 231 -2.21 -8.29 21.49
C PHE A 231 -2.26 -8.97 22.87
N ASN A 232 -1.12 -9.41 23.40
CA ASN A 232 -1.00 -10.07 24.70
C ASN A 232 -1.20 -9.10 25.88
N THR A 233 -0.89 -7.82 25.68
CA THR A 233 -1.04 -6.75 26.68
C THR A 233 -2.30 -5.91 26.47
N LEU A 234 -3.08 -6.20 25.43
CA LEU A 234 -4.31 -5.49 25.09
C LEU A 234 -5.27 -5.42 26.29
N PRO A 235 -5.68 -4.19 26.72
CA PRO A 235 -6.62 -4.02 27.82
C PRO A 235 -7.96 -4.71 27.55
N GLY A 236 -8.58 -5.26 28.61
CA GLY A 236 -9.98 -5.66 28.52
C GLY A 236 -10.86 -4.46 28.17
N ASN A 237 -11.92 -4.68 27.38
CA ASN A 237 -12.80 -3.66 26.80
C ASN A 237 -12.21 -2.84 25.63
N SER A 238 -11.04 -3.21 25.11
CA SER A 238 -10.51 -2.61 23.88
C SER A 238 -11.37 -2.96 22.67
N THR A 239 -11.63 -1.98 21.81
CA THR A 239 -12.37 -2.17 20.56
C THR A 239 -11.47 -2.79 19.50
N VAL A 240 -11.94 -3.88 18.90
CA VAL A 240 -11.25 -4.61 17.83
C VAL A 240 -12.20 -4.77 16.64
N ALA A 241 -11.71 -4.46 15.44
CA ALA A 241 -12.34 -4.70 14.16
C ALA A 241 -11.68 -5.91 13.49
N ILE A 242 -12.51 -6.80 12.94
CA ILE A 242 -12.06 -8.05 12.33
C ILE A 242 -12.59 -8.11 10.91
N PRO A 243 -11.72 -8.19 9.88
CA PRO A 243 -12.15 -8.16 8.50
C PRO A 243 -12.80 -9.48 8.07
N PHE A 244 -13.88 -9.37 7.31
CA PHE A 244 -14.57 -10.42 6.58
C PHE A 244 -14.60 -10.09 5.09
N ASP A 245 -14.98 -11.06 4.25
CA ASP A 245 -15.18 -10.88 2.80
C ASP A 245 -13.98 -10.22 2.10
N GLY A 246 -12.76 -10.65 2.44
CA GLY A 246 -11.53 -10.07 1.88
C GLY A 246 -11.22 -8.65 2.38
N GLY A 247 -11.88 -8.19 3.45
CA GLY A 247 -11.75 -6.84 4.02
C GLY A 247 -12.79 -5.84 3.53
N ALA A 248 -13.88 -6.30 2.90
CA ALA A 248 -14.99 -5.44 2.50
C ALA A 248 -15.91 -5.09 3.69
N THR A 249 -16.04 -6.01 4.65
CA THR A 249 -16.85 -5.86 5.86
C THR A 249 -16.01 -6.13 7.11
N PHE A 250 -16.43 -5.60 8.25
CA PHE A 250 -15.72 -5.71 9.53
C PHE A 250 -16.69 -5.99 10.66
N ALA A 251 -16.46 -7.05 11.43
CA ALA A 251 -17.11 -7.20 12.73
C ALA A 251 -16.34 -6.36 13.75
N VAL A 252 -16.99 -5.35 14.30
CA VAL A 252 -16.44 -4.47 15.33
C VAL A 252 -17.05 -4.85 16.66
N GLY A 253 -16.19 -4.98 17.67
CA GLY A 253 -16.61 -5.43 18.98
C GLY A 253 -15.52 -5.23 20.02
N LYS A 254 -15.72 -5.84 21.19
CA LYS A 254 -14.82 -5.67 22.33
C LYS A 254 -14.23 -6.96 22.81
N VAL A 255 -12.97 -6.87 23.21
CA VAL A 255 -12.27 -7.95 23.91
C VAL A 255 -12.74 -8.02 25.35
N LEU A 256 -13.11 -9.20 25.82
CA LEU A 256 -13.69 -9.42 27.14
C LEU A 256 -12.76 -10.17 28.08
N GLY A 257 -12.70 -9.71 29.33
CA GLY A 257 -12.09 -10.43 30.43
C GLY A 257 -10.58 -10.69 30.29
N ARG A 258 -10.14 -11.80 30.89
CA ARG A 258 -8.74 -12.25 30.87
C ARG A 258 -8.46 -13.09 29.63
N PRO A 259 -7.20 -13.18 29.17
CA PRO A 259 -6.82 -14.10 28.11
C PRO A 259 -7.20 -15.54 28.43
N ILE A 260 -7.55 -16.28 27.37
CA ILE A 260 -7.94 -17.68 27.41
C ILE A 260 -7.01 -18.50 26.49
N THR A 261 -7.11 -19.81 26.58
CA THR A 261 -6.43 -20.72 25.67
C THR A 261 -7.47 -21.51 24.88
N VAL A 262 -7.48 -21.36 23.55
CA VAL A 262 -8.36 -22.09 22.64
C VAL A 262 -7.47 -22.93 21.73
N GLU A 263 -7.67 -24.25 21.70
CA GLU A 263 -6.86 -25.19 20.92
C GLU A 263 -5.34 -25.05 21.16
N GLY A 264 -4.94 -24.77 22.41
CA GLY A 264 -3.54 -24.56 22.78
C GLY A 264 -2.95 -23.22 22.33
N ARG A 265 -3.78 -22.28 21.83
CA ARG A 265 -3.37 -20.94 21.39
C ARG A 265 -3.88 -19.87 22.33
N PHE A 266 -3.07 -18.84 22.52
CA PHE A 266 -3.50 -17.62 23.20
C PHE A 266 -4.64 -16.98 22.41
N ALA A 267 -5.78 -16.83 23.07
CA ALA A 267 -6.98 -16.23 22.52
C ALA A 267 -7.61 -15.30 23.55
N ARG A 268 -8.59 -14.52 23.11
CA ARG A 268 -9.41 -13.69 23.98
C ARG A 268 -10.88 -13.85 23.65
N ASN A 269 -11.72 -13.77 24.67
CA ASN A 269 -13.16 -13.65 24.45
C ASN A 269 -13.43 -12.34 23.71
N PHE A 270 -14.37 -12.38 22.78
CA PHE A 270 -14.75 -11.27 21.94
C PHE A 270 -16.27 -11.22 21.85
N LYS A 271 -16.81 -10.01 21.87
CA LYS A 271 -18.22 -9.77 21.64
C LYS A 271 -18.36 -8.76 20.53
N VAL A 272 -19.02 -9.19 19.46
CA VAL A 272 -19.40 -8.34 18.34
C VAL A 272 -20.47 -7.36 18.81
N ASP A 273 -20.26 -6.09 18.53
CA ASP A 273 -21.22 -5.02 18.84
C ASP A 273 -21.93 -4.55 17.55
N GLU A 274 -21.21 -4.46 16.43
CA GLU A 274 -21.75 -4.03 15.13
C GLU A 274 -20.97 -4.64 13.94
N ILE A 275 -21.59 -4.62 12.76
CA ILE A 275 -20.94 -4.97 11.48
C ILE A 275 -20.88 -3.71 10.62
N LEU A 276 -19.70 -3.40 10.10
CA LEU A 276 -19.44 -2.21 9.29
C LEU A 276 -18.94 -2.57 7.90
N ASN A 277 -19.27 -1.74 6.92
CA ASN A 277 -18.59 -1.75 5.64
C ASN A 277 -17.26 -1.00 5.77
N ARG A 278 -16.31 -1.35 4.90
CA ARG A 278 -15.03 -0.65 4.77
C ARG A 278 -15.20 0.86 4.56
N SER A 279 -16.25 1.28 3.85
CA SER A 279 -16.60 2.69 3.62
C SER A 279 -17.09 3.44 4.86
N ASP A 280 -17.48 2.73 5.91
CA ASP A 280 -18.06 3.33 7.12
C ASP A 280 -16.98 3.81 8.12
N PHE A 281 -15.71 3.58 7.78
CA PHE A 281 -14.54 4.10 8.50
C PHE A 281 -14.15 5.48 7.95
N ASP A 282 -13.76 6.41 8.83
CA ASP A 282 -13.40 7.78 8.44
C ASP A 282 -12.25 7.85 7.43
N TYR A 283 -11.29 6.93 7.54
CA TYR A 283 -10.15 6.86 6.62
C TYR A 283 -9.79 5.42 6.24
N PRO A 284 -10.53 4.83 5.26
CA PRO A 284 -10.40 3.42 4.88
C PRO A 284 -9.00 3.04 4.35
N ALA A 285 -8.22 4.02 3.88
CA ALA A 285 -6.85 3.78 3.41
C ALA A 285 -5.96 3.09 4.46
N LEU A 286 -6.15 3.37 5.76
CA LEU A 286 -5.42 2.72 6.85
C LEU A 286 -5.73 1.22 6.96
N LEU A 287 -6.91 0.79 6.52
CA LEU A 287 -7.29 -0.62 6.48
C LEU A 287 -6.58 -1.40 5.36
N GLN A 288 -5.74 -0.75 4.55
CA GLN A 288 -4.83 -1.43 3.61
C GLN A 288 -3.52 -1.87 4.28
N ASP A 289 -3.34 -1.63 5.58
CA ASP A 289 -2.16 -2.04 6.33
C ASP A 289 -2.00 -3.58 6.30
N PRO A 290 -0.84 -4.10 5.84
CA PRO A 290 -0.59 -5.54 5.74
C PRO A 290 -0.29 -6.20 7.09
N ARG A 291 -0.10 -5.44 8.18
CA ARG A 291 0.10 -5.99 9.52
C ARG A 291 -1.10 -6.84 9.92
N VAL A 292 -0.83 -7.85 10.73
CA VAL A 292 -1.84 -8.79 11.22
C VAL A 292 -2.64 -8.15 12.36
N PHE A 293 -1.97 -7.37 13.19
CA PHE A 293 -2.58 -6.65 14.30
C PHE A 293 -2.01 -5.25 14.36
N PHE A 294 -2.85 -4.23 14.20
CA PHE A 294 -2.41 -2.84 14.12
C PHE A 294 -3.50 -1.88 14.61
N PRO A 295 -3.14 -0.71 15.13
CA PRO A 295 -4.10 0.29 15.54
C PRO A 295 -4.49 1.23 14.38
N ILE A 296 -5.72 1.72 14.42
CA ILE A 296 -6.24 2.84 13.62
C ILE A 296 -6.91 3.85 14.56
N PRO A 297 -7.05 5.14 14.18
CA PRO A 297 -7.83 6.09 14.95
C PRO A 297 -9.22 5.53 15.25
N ALA A 298 -9.73 5.76 16.46
CA ALA A 298 -11.10 5.40 16.77
C ALA A 298 -12.08 6.16 15.85
N ARG A 299 -13.20 5.51 15.50
CA ARG A 299 -14.35 6.13 14.83
C ARG A 299 -15.04 7.12 15.77
#